data_AF-A0A536EE80-F1
#
_entry.id   AF-A0A536EE80-F1
#
_cell.length_a   1.000
_cell.length_b   1.000
_cell.length_c   1.000
_cell.angle_alpha   90.00
_cell.angle_beta   90.00
_cell.angle_gamma   90.00
#
_symmetry.space_group_name_H-M   'P 1'
#
loop_
_entity.id
_entity.type
_entity.pdbx_description
1 polymer ?
#
loop_
_entity_poly.entity_id
_entity_poly.type
_entity_poly.pdbx_seq_one_letter_code
_entity_poly.pdbx_strand_id
1 'polypeptide(L)'
;MSEYAGPMELANEEIREAIDRFAANRLGSRRLPALLERTDAMLTELETLNLMEVRRTPASHVAALAALVADLPFEYTPRIGPRPKPTAVIDVVFDIQARIFNSMYGSDGSDRLPDPADQLIEVAS
;
A
#
# COMPACT_ATOMS: atom_id res chain seq x y z
N MET A 1 -25.03 46.72 1.59
CA MET A 1 -25.22 45.27 1.79
C MET A 1 -25.70 44.69 0.47
N SER A 2 -24.81 44.05 -0.30
CA SER A 2 -25.15 43.33 -1.53
C SER A 2 -24.35 42.03 -1.50
N GLU A 3 -24.82 41.08 -0.70
CA GLU A 3 -24.24 39.74 -0.52
C GLU A 3 -24.86 38.76 -1.51
N TYR A 4 -24.63 38.97 -2.80
CA TYR A 4 -24.90 37.94 -3.79
C TYR A 4 -23.72 37.92 -4.75
N ALA A 5 -22.87 36.91 -4.59
CA ALA A 5 -21.83 36.60 -5.56
C ALA A 5 -22.50 36.43 -6.93
N GLY A 6 -21.96 37.11 -7.95
CA GLY A 6 -22.54 37.04 -9.29
C GLY A 6 -22.51 35.60 -9.84
N PRO A 7 -23.34 35.25 -10.83
CA PRO A 7 -23.36 33.91 -11.43
C PRO A 7 -21.97 33.44 -11.92
N MET A 8 -21.09 34.37 -12.32
CA MET A 8 -19.70 34.09 -12.67
C MET A 8 -18.80 33.76 -11.47
N GLU A 9 -19.01 34.40 -10.32
CA GLU A 9 -18.24 34.11 -9.10
C GLU A 9 -18.60 32.73 -8.55
N LEU A 10 -19.90 32.38 -8.56
CA LEU A 10 -20.38 31.03 -8.23
C LEU A 10 -19.78 29.97 -9.17
N ALA A 11 -19.81 30.21 -10.48
CA ALA A 11 -19.21 29.28 -11.45
C ALA A 11 -17.69 29.13 -11.26
N ASN A 12 -16.97 30.20 -10.92
CA ASN A 12 -15.54 30.13 -10.63
C ASN A 12 -15.24 29.34 -9.36
N GLU A 13 -16.08 29.44 -8.34
CA GLU A 13 -15.96 28.68 -7.09
C GLU A 13 -16.22 27.19 -7.33
N GLU A 14 -17.27 26.84 -8.07
CA GLU A 14 -17.57 25.46 -8.46
C GLU A 14 -16.45 24.82 -9.28
N ILE A 15 -15.85 25.57 -10.22
CA ILE A 15 -14.71 25.09 -11.02
C ILE A 15 -13.50 24.84 -10.11
N ARG A 16 -13.21 25.75 -9.17
CA ARG A 16 -12.08 25.58 -8.24
C ARG A 16 -12.27 24.37 -7.37
N GLU A 17 -13.45 24.19 -6.78
CA GLU A 17 -13.75 23.05 -5.93
C GLU A 17 -13.69 21.72 -6.71
N ALA A 18 -14.12 21.71 -7.97
CA ALA A 18 -14.00 20.53 -8.84
C ALA A 18 -12.53 20.19 -9.16
N ILE A 19 -11.69 21.19 -9.40
CA ILE A 19 -10.25 21.01 -9.62
C ILE A 19 -9.57 20.47 -8.35
N ASP A 20 -9.88 21.04 -7.19
CA ASP A 20 -9.30 20.61 -5.91
C ASP A 20 -9.69 19.17 -5.58
N ARG A 21 -10.97 18.80 -5.78
CA ARG A 21 -11.45 17.42 -5.65
C ARG A 21 -10.75 16.47 -6.63
N PHE A 22 -10.57 16.89 -7.89
CA PHE A 22 -9.87 16.08 -8.88
C PHE A 22 -8.39 15.88 -8.53
N ALA A 23 -7.70 16.92 -8.07
CA ALA A 23 -6.30 16.85 -7.65
C ALA A 23 -6.13 15.95 -6.42
N ALA A 24 -7.00 16.09 -5.41
CA ALA A 24 -7.01 15.25 -4.22
C ALA A 24 -7.28 13.77 -4.57
N ASN A 25 -8.26 13.51 -5.45
CA ASN A 25 -8.54 12.16 -5.94
C ASN A 25 -7.34 11.58 -6.69
N ARG A 26 -6.72 12.34 -7.60
CA ARG A 26 -5.57 11.88 -8.38
C ARG A 26 -4.33 11.62 -7.52
N LEU A 27 -4.10 12.42 -6.48
CA LEU A 27 -3.07 12.17 -5.47
C LEU A 27 -3.38 10.91 -4.67
N GLY A 28 -4.63 10.73 -4.24
CA GLY A 28 -5.10 9.51 -3.58
C GLY A 28 -4.91 8.26 -4.45
N SER A 29 -5.27 8.33 -5.73
CA SER A 29 -5.14 7.21 -6.68
C SER A 29 -3.69 6.81 -6.95
N ARG A 30 -2.73 7.72 -6.79
CA ARG A 30 -1.29 7.44 -7.00
C ARG A 30 -0.56 7.01 -5.73
N ARG A 31 -1.13 7.28 -4.56
CA ARG A 31 -0.48 7.00 -3.28
C ARG A 31 -0.28 5.50 -3.03
N LEU A 32 -1.32 4.69 -3.21
CA LEU A 32 -1.23 3.24 -2.96
C LEU A 32 -0.27 2.54 -3.93
N PRO A 33 -0.28 2.80 -5.25
CA PRO A 33 0.75 2.27 -6.16
C PRO A 33 2.17 2.67 -5.79
N ALA A 34 2.40 3.94 -5.42
CA ALA A 34 3.73 4.39 -5.00
C ALA A 34 4.23 3.70 -3.71
N LEU A 35 3.31 3.39 -2.78
CA LEU A 35 3.63 2.60 -1.59
C LEU A 35 4.00 1.16 -1.95
N LEU A 36 3.32 0.54 -2.94
CA LEU A 36 3.69 -0.78 -3.46
C LEU A 36 5.09 -0.79 -4.07
N GLU A 37 5.39 0.16 -4.96
CA GLU A 37 6.74 0.27 -5.56
C GLU A 37 7.83 0.40 -4.48
N ARG A 38 7.56 1.18 -3.43
CA ARG A 38 8.49 1.34 -2.31
C ARG A 38 8.64 0.06 -1.48
N THR A 39 7.57 -0.71 -1.29
CA THR A 39 7.64 -2.02 -0.62
C THR A 39 8.42 -3.04 -1.44
N ASP A 40 8.25 -3.09 -2.76
CA ASP A 40 8.99 -3.99 -3.66
C ASP A 40 10.49 -3.69 -3.65
N ALA A 41 10.86 -2.41 -3.69
CA ALA A 41 12.25 -1.99 -3.58
C ALA A 41 12.86 -2.42 -2.23
N MET A 42 12.12 -2.24 -1.13
CA MET A 42 12.56 -2.65 0.21
C MET A 42 12.71 -4.18 0.32
N LEU A 43 11.79 -4.95 -0.24
CA LEU A 43 11.89 -6.42 -0.27
C LEU A 43 13.16 -6.86 -1.01
N THR A 44 13.43 -6.28 -2.17
CA THR A 44 14.63 -6.59 -2.97
C THR A 44 15.92 -6.38 -2.15
N GLU A 45 16.01 -5.25 -1.44
CA GLU A 45 17.17 -4.95 -0.58
C GLU A 45 17.27 -5.92 0.60
N LEU A 46 16.16 -6.20 1.28
CA LEU A 46 16.14 -7.11 2.44
C LEU A 46 16.43 -8.56 2.05
N GLU A 47 15.93 -9.02 0.90
CA GLU A 47 16.24 -10.34 0.35
C GLU A 47 17.73 -10.46 0.02
N THR A 48 18.33 -9.42 -0.55
CA THR A 48 19.78 -9.36 -0.78
C THR A 48 20.53 -9.51 0.54
N LEU A 49 20.14 -8.78 1.59
CA LEU A 49 20.75 -8.90 2.92
C LEU A 49 20.55 -10.31 3.52
N ASN A 50 19.39 -10.91 3.29
CA ASN A 50 19.09 -12.27 3.76
C ASN A 50 19.97 -13.31 3.06
N LEU A 51 20.14 -13.21 1.73
CA LEU A 51 21.01 -14.07 0.94
C LEU A 51 22.48 -13.92 1.32
N MET A 52 22.89 -12.72 1.74
CA MET A 52 24.22 -12.46 2.32
C MET A 52 24.35 -12.94 3.77
N GLU A 53 23.34 -13.63 4.32
CA GLU A 53 23.29 -14.14 5.69
C GLU A 53 23.54 -13.07 6.76
N VAL A 54 23.12 -11.82 6.49
CA VAL A 54 23.30 -10.72 7.42
C VAL A 54 22.49 -11.00 8.69
N ARG A 55 23.18 -11.07 9.84
CA ARG A 55 22.56 -11.47 11.11
C ARG A 55 21.53 -10.49 11.65
N ARG A 56 21.58 -9.22 11.23
CA ARG A 56 20.72 -8.13 11.74
C ARG A 56 20.48 -7.10 10.65
N THR A 57 19.23 -6.71 10.48
CA THR A 57 18.86 -5.65 9.55
C THR A 57 19.53 -4.33 9.94
N PRO A 58 20.18 -3.63 8.98
CA PRO A 58 20.76 -2.32 9.22
C PRO A 58 19.72 -1.30 9.71
N ALA A 59 20.15 -0.38 10.57
CA ALA A 59 19.27 0.64 11.13
C ALA A 59 18.59 1.52 10.05
N SER A 60 19.26 1.74 8.91
CA SER A 60 18.69 2.47 7.77
C SER A 60 17.42 1.82 7.22
N HIS A 61 17.38 0.49 7.12
CA HIS A 61 16.21 -0.23 6.61
C HIS A 61 15.09 -0.26 7.65
N VAL A 62 15.43 -0.36 8.93
CA VAL A 62 14.45 -0.24 10.03
C VAL A 62 13.83 1.17 10.04
N ALA A 63 14.62 2.21 9.85
CA ALA A 63 14.12 3.59 9.70
C ALA A 63 13.27 3.76 8.44
N ALA A 64 13.68 3.16 7.31
CA ALA A 64 12.91 3.19 6.07
C ALA A 64 11.54 2.49 6.23
N LEU A 65 11.48 1.37 6.96
CA LEU A 65 10.24 0.69 7.32
C LEU A 65 9.36 1.57 8.23
N ALA A 66 9.93 2.23 9.24
CA ALA A 66 9.16 3.13 10.10
C ALA A 66 8.55 4.29 9.28
N ALA A 67 9.31 4.86 8.35
CA ALA A 67 8.80 5.89 7.44
C ALA A 67 7.71 5.33 6.50
N LEU A 68 7.86 4.10 6.00
CA LEU A 68 6.84 3.45 5.17
C LEU A 68 5.52 3.31 5.95
N VAL A 69 5.61 2.87 7.21
CA VAL A 69 4.45 2.70 8.10
C VAL A 69 3.75 4.02 8.37
N ALA A 70 4.49 5.11 8.58
CA ALA A 70 3.92 6.44 8.78
C ALA A 70 3.14 6.95 7.55
N ASP A 71 3.52 6.49 6.34
CA ASP A 71 2.88 6.88 5.09
C ASP A 71 1.67 6.00 4.73
N LEU A 72 1.35 4.97 5.51
CA LEU A 72 0.21 4.09 5.25
C LEU A 72 -1.13 4.84 5.44
N PRO A 73 -2.12 4.60 4.58
CA PRO A 73 -3.47 5.16 4.73
C PRO A 73 -4.35 4.36 5.70
N PHE A 74 -3.73 3.50 6.53
CA PHE A 74 -4.40 2.67 7.53
C PHE A 74 -3.48 2.46 8.73
N GLU A 75 -4.07 2.20 9.89
CA GLU A 75 -3.30 1.91 11.10
C GLU A 75 -2.61 0.55 10.98
N TYR A 76 -1.30 0.53 11.24
CA TYR A 76 -0.47 -0.67 11.22
C TYR A 76 0.62 -0.56 12.30
N THR A 77 0.75 -1.60 13.12
CA THR A 77 1.82 -1.70 14.12
C THR A 77 2.76 -2.85 13.75
N PRO A 78 4.00 -2.56 13.32
CA PRO A 78 4.97 -3.57 12.97
C PRO A 78 5.32 -4.47 14.16
N ARG A 79 5.24 -5.79 13.97
CA ARG A 79 5.63 -6.77 15.00
C ARG A 79 7.10 -7.16 14.83
N ILE A 80 8.00 -6.20 15.02
CA ILE A 80 9.45 -6.40 14.96
C ILE A 80 10.12 -6.16 16.31
N GLY A 81 11.07 -7.03 16.67
CA GLY A 81 11.93 -6.83 17.85
C GLY A 81 12.99 -5.74 17.62
N PRO A 82 13.75 -5.35 18.66
CA PRO A 82 14.69 -4.22 18.61
C PRO A 82 15.92 -4.44 17.69
N ARG A 83 16.18 -5.67 17.26
CA ARG A 83 17.29 -6.05 16.36
C ARG A 83 16.83 -7.15 15.41
N PRO A 84 15.91 -6.84 14.49
CA PRO A 84 15.30 -7.85 13.66
C PRO A 84 16.34 -8.44 12.69
N LYS A 85 16.15 -9.71 12.32
CA LYS A 85 16.84 -10.30 11.17
C LYS A 85 16.17 -9.80 9.88
N PRO A 86 16.86 -9.83 8.73
CA PRO A 86 16.24 -9.47 7.44
C PRO A 86 14.92 -10.18 7.18
N THR A 87 14.83 -11.49 7.45
CA THR A 87 13.59 -12.28 7.29
C THR A 87 12.41 -11.73 8.09
N ALA A 88 12.61 -11.33 9.34
CA ALA A 88 11.53 -10.77 10.17
C ALA A 88 11.03 -9.42 9.65
N VAL A 89 11.88 -8.67 8.94
CA VAL A 89 11.48 -7.41 8.30
C VAL A 89 10.75 -7.69 6.98
N ILE A 90 11.21 -8.69 6.21
CA ILE A 90 10.55 -9.18 4.99
C ILE A 90 9.10 -9.58 5.29
N ASP A 91 8.88 -10.39 6.33
CA ASP A 91 7.53 -10.84 6.73
C ASP A 91 6.59 -9.63 6.97
N VAL A 92 7.09 -8.59 7.65
CA VAL A 92 6.34 -7.36 7.91
C VAL A 92 6.07 -6.56 6.64
N VAL A 93 7.02 -6.48 5.71
CA VAL A 93 6.81 -5.78 4.43
C VAL A 93 5.78 -6.52 3.58
N PHE A 94 5.77 -7.85 3.57
CA PHE A 94 4.72 -8.64 2.93
C PHE A 94 3.34 -8.39 3.56
N ASP A 95 3.22 -8.35 4.88
CA ASP A 95 1.98 -7.99 5.56
C ASP A 95 1.46 -6.61 5.14
N ILE A 96 2.37 -5.62 5.03
CA ILE A 96 2.04 -4.27 4.56
C ILE A 96 1.55 -4.31 3.11
N GLN A 97 2.25 -5.00 2.21
CA GLN A 97 1.85 -5.16 0.81
C GLN A 97 0.46 -5.76 0.69
N ALA A 98 0.19 -6.87 1.39
CA ALA A 98 -1.11 -7.52 1.38
C ALA A 98 -2.23 -6.56 1.78
N ARG A 99 -2.00 -5.72 2.81
CA ARG A 99 -2.97 -4.70 3.23
C ARG A 99 -3.13 -3.56 2.23
N ILE A 100 -2.06 -3.14 1.55
CA ILE A 100 -2.13 -2.16 0.46
C ILE A 100 -2.95 -2.73 -0.70
N PHE A 101 -2.70 -3.98 -1.11
CA PHE A 101 -3.49 -4.69 -2.12
C PHE A 101 -4.97 -4.76 -1.75
N ASN A 102 -5.30 -5.20 -0.53
CA ASN A 102 -6.68 -5.23 -0.04
C ASN A 102 -7.33 -3.84 -0.04
N SER A 103 -6.56 -2.79 0.27
CA SER A 103 -7.04 -1.40 0.20
C SER A 103 -7.30 -0.91 -1.22
N MET A 104 -6.57 -1.41 -2.22
CA MET A 104 -6.71 -1.01 -3.62
C MET A 104 -7.87 -1.73 -4.31
N TYR A 105 -8.02 -3.03 -4.07
CA TYR A 105 -8.95 -3.88 -4.81
C TYR A 105 -10.20 -4.26 -4.03
N GLY A 106 -10.30 -3.84 -2.77
CA GLY A 106 -11.33 -4.32 -1.86
C GLY A 106 -11.01 -5.73 -1.38
N SER A 107 -11.70 -6.17 -0.33
CA SER A 107 -11.51 -7.51 0.26
C SER A 107 -12.29 -8.58 -0.51
N ASP A 108 -12.23 -8.60 -1.84
CA ASP A 108 -12.74 -9.72 -2.63
C ASP A 108 -11.67 -10.83 -2.65
N GLY A 109 -11.59 -11.59 -1.56
CA GLY A 109 -10.60 -12.67 -1.46
C GLY A 109 -10.44 -13.39 -0.13
N SER A 110 -11.35 -13.26 0.84
CA SER A 110 -11.49 -14.35 1.81
C SER A 110 -12.20 -15.51 1.11
N ASP A 111 -11.56 -16.68 1.08
CA ASP A 111 -12.12 -18.01 0.85
C ASP A 111 -12.39 -18.52 -0.58
N ARG A 112 -11.39 -18.48 -1.48
CA ARG A 112 -11.14 -19.61 -2.40
C ARG A 112 -9.81 -19.47 -3.14
N LEU A 113 -8.77 -20.17 -2.67
CA LEU A 113 -7.95 -20.87 -3.66
C LEU A 113 -8.86 -21.96 -4.25
N PRO A 114 -8.94 -22.13 -5.58
CA PRO A 114 -9.55 -23.32 -6.13
C PRO A 114 -8.81 -24.54 -5.59
N ASP A 115 -9.54 -25.46 -4.95
CA ASP A 115 -9.00 -26.76 -4.60
C ASP A 115 -8.52 -27.42 -5.89
N PRO A 116 -7.27 -27.92 -5.99
CA PRO A 116 -6.82 -28.66 -7.17
C PRO A 116 -7.71 -29.88 -7.48
N ALA A 117 -8.57 -30.33 -6.55
CA ALA A 117 -9.58 -31.35 -6.80
C ALA A 117 -10.72 -30.90 -7.74
N ASP A 118 -11.01 -29.61 -7.85
CA ASP A 118 -12.12 -29.09 -8.69
C ASP A 118 -11.76 -29.01 -10.18
N GLN A 119 -10.48 -29.20 -10.57
CA GLN A 119 -10.03 -29.14 -11.97
C GLN A 119 -10.02 -30.50 -12.70
N LEU A 120 -10.41 -31.59 -12.04
CA LEU A 120 -10.30 -32.95 -12.62
C LEU A 120 -11.60 -33.52 -13.20
N ILE A 121 -12.73 -32.81 -13.17
CA ILE A 121 -14.03 -33.38 -13.58
C ILE A 121 -14.44 -33.00 -15.02
N GLU A 122 -13.72 -32.11 -15.71
CA GLU A 122 -14.16 -31.61 -17.03
C GLU A 122 -13.44 -32.23 -18.26
N VAL A 123 -12.96 -33.48 -18.18
CA VAL A 123 -12.35 -34.17 -19.34
C VAL A 123 -12.99 -35.55 -19.65
N ALA A 124 -14.14 -35.88 -19.08
CA ALA A 124 -14.83 -37.12 -19.46
C ALA A 124 -16.35 -36.99 -19.43
N SER A 125 -16.93 -36.53 -20.55
CA SER A 125 -18.25 -36.93 -21.03
C SER A 125 -18.37 -36.66 -22.52
#